data_AF-A0AAU1Z477-F1
#
_entry.id   AF-A0AAU1Z477-F1
#
_cell.length_a   1.000
_cell.length_b   1.000
_cell.length_c   1.000
_cell.angle_alpha   90.00
_cell.angle_beta   90.00
_cell.angle_gamma   90.00
#
_symmetry.space_group_name_H-M   'P 1'
#
loop_
_entity.id
_entity.type
_entity.pdbx_description
1 polymer ?
#
loop_
_entity_poly.entity_id
_entity_poly.type
_entity_poly.pdbx_seq_one_letter_code
_entity_poly.pdbx_strand_id
1 'polypeptide(L)'
;MRIDLDTSVAAVGVPANAPEYARPFEDAPAGSPPSCAVAFRGIGDETAPLDFDRFKAVVGELRERDWQQSGGLRERETLDGVIGEAHAILKQRGWTVSVQYGIAEKTSAITLTAYDEACMKRSGADASPLG
;
A
#
# COMPACT_ATOMS: atom_id res chain seq x y z
N MET A 1 1.86 -13.92 -12.74
CA MET A 1 2.95 -13.23 -12.03
C MET A 1 2.34 -12.73 -10.73
N ARG A 2 2.79 -13.24 -9.57
CA ARG A 2 2.32 -12.75 -8.27
C ARG A 2 3.14 -11.51 -7.94
N ILE A 3 2.49 -10.43 -7.56
CA ILE A 3 3.16 -9.21 -7.12
C ILE A 3 3.90 -9.50 -5.80
N ASP A 4 5.13 -8.99 -5.68
CA ASP A 4 5.94 -9.10 -4.46
C ASP A 4 6.12 -7.70 -3.86
N LEU A 5 5.20 -7.36 -2.95
CA LEU A 5 5.24 -6.10 -2.22
C LEU A 5 6.29 -6.14 -1.12
N ASP A 6 6.45 -7.28 -0.43
CA ASP A 6 7.36 -7.49 0.69
C ASP A 6 8.82 -7.19 0.31
N THR A 7 9.30 -7.70 -0.84
CA THR A 7 10.67 -7.39 -1.29
C THR A 7 10.85 -5.90 -1.61
N SER A 8 9.81 -5.26 -2.16
CA SER A 8 9.87 -3.84 -2.52
C SER A 8 9.98 -2.97 -1.26
N VAL A 9 9.13 -3.21 -0.26
CA VAL A 9 9.12 -2.39 0.97
C VAL A 9 10.30 -2.72 1.90
N ALA A 10 10.79 -3.96 1.91
CA ALA A 10 11.97 -4.35 2.68
C ALA A 10 13.26 -3.68 2.16
N ALA A 11 13.38 -3.44 0.84
CA ALA A 11 14.53 -2.75 0.25
C ALA A 11 14.74 -1.34 0.82
N VAL A 12 13.66 -0.71 1.25
CA VAL A 12 13.67 0.61 1.87
C VAL A 12 13.42 0.56 3.38
N GLY A 13 13.63 -0.60 4.02
CA GLY A 13 13.64 -0.76 5.48
C GLY A 13 12.28 -0.62 6.16
N VAL A 14 11.19 -0.94 5.47
CA VAL A 14 9.87 -1.11 6.13
C VAL A 14 9.85 -2.48 6.84
N PRO A 15 9.33 -2.56 8.08
CA PRO A 15 9.17 -3.83 8.80
C PRO A 15 8.32 -4.85 8.04
N ALA A 16 8.45 -6.13 8.39
CA ALA A 16 7.68 -7.20 7.76
C ALA A 16 6.16 -6.99 7.86
N ASN A 17 5.43 -7.59 6.91
CA ASN A 17 3.98 -7.48 6.82
C ASN A 17 3.28 -7.96 8.10
N ALA A 18 2.36 -7.15 8.62
CA ALA A 18 1.48 -7.51 9.71
C ALA A 18 0.53 -8.66 9.28
N PRO A 19 0.67 -9.88 9.80
CA PRO A 19 -0.07 -11.04 9.32
C PRO A 19 -1.59 -10.89 9.51
N GLU A 20 -2.03 -10.21 10.57
CA GLU A 20 -3.44 -9.90 10.81
C GLU A 20 -4.04 -8.98 9.75
N TYR A 21 -3.22 -8.16 9.09
CA TYR A 21 -3.65 -7.31 7.98
C TYR A 21 -3.74 -8.08 6.66
N ALA A 22 -2.83 -9.04 6.44
CA ALA A 22 -2.79 -9.85 5.21
C ALA A 22 -3.87 -10.95 5.19
N ARG A 23 -4.13 -11.60 6.33
CA ARG A 23 -5.05 -12.75 6.44
C ARG A 23 -6.41 -12.57 5.77
N PRO A 24 -7.14 -11.45 5.93
CA PRO A 24 -8.44 -11.26 5.28
C PRO A 24 -8.40 -11.35 3.74
N PHE A 25 -7.24 -11.10 3.14
CA PHE A 25 -7.02 -11.19 1.69
C PHE A 25 -6.56 -12.60 1.29
N GLU A 26 -5.70 -13.21 2.10
CA GLU A 26 -5.17 -14.57 1.88
C GLU A 26 -6.24 -15.65 2.04
N ASP A 27 -7.11 -15.50 3.05
CA ASP A 27 -8.18 -16.45 3.39
C ASP A 27 -9.49 -16.15 2.64
N ALA A 28 -9.49 -15.15 1.76
CA ALA A 28 -10.67 -14.70 1.05
C ALA A 28 -11.24 -15.80 0.13
N PRO A 29 -12.57 -15.99 0.07
CA PRO A 29 -13.18 -16.93 -0.87
C PRO A 29 -12.80 -16.61 -2.31
N ALA A 30 -12.47 -17.64 -3.10
CA ALA A 30 -12.12 -17.45 -4.50
C ALA A 30 -13.22 -16.71 -5.28
N GLY A 31 -12.83 -15.68 -6.02
CA GLY A 31 -13.76 -14.85 -6.79
C GLY A 31 -14.39 -13.69 -6.01
N SER A 32 -14.11 -13.58 -4.71
CA SER A 32 -14.47 -12.38 -3.93
C SER A 32 -13.45 -11.24 -4.17
N PRO A 33 -13.85 -9.97 -4.02
CA PRO A 33 -12.93 -8.85 -4.21
C PRO A 33 -11.63 -8.93 -3.36
N PRO A 34 -11.66 -9.33 -2.07
CA PRO A 34 -10.43 -9.46 -1.28
C PRO A 34 -9.46 -10.54 -1.83
N SER A 35 -9.98 -11.60 -2.47
CA SER A 35 -9.13 -12.63 -3.11
C SER A 35 -8.37 -12.13 -4.34
N CYS A 36 -8.75 -10.95 -4.86
CA CYS A 36 -8.10 -10.29 -5.99
C CYS A 36 -6.98 -9.33 -5.59
N ALA A 37 -6.66 -9.25 -4.29
CA ALA A 37 -5.69 -8.30 -3.77
C ALA A 37 -4.59 -8.96 -2.95
N VAL A 38 -3.43 -8.31 -2.94
CA VAL A 38 -2.32 -8.58 -2.03
C VAL A 38 -2.17 -7.36 -1.13
N ALA A 39 -2.19 -7.61 0.17
CA ALA A 39 -2.17 -6.57 1.18
C ALA A 39 -0.90 -6.66 2.03
N PHE A 40 -0.30 -5.50 2.26
CA PHE A 40 0.87 -5.32 3.08
C PHE A 40 0.64 -4.18 4.08
N ARG A 41 1.02 -4.37 5.34
CA ARG A 41 1.09 -3.29 6.32
C ARG A 41 2.35 -3.43 7.16
N GLY A 42 3.25 -2.47 7.02
CA GLY A 42 4.36 -2.27 7.94
C GLY A 42 3.96 -1.29 9.03
N ILE A 43 4.28 -1.59 10.28
CA ILE A 43 3.99 -0.75 11.45
C ILE A 43 5.32 -0.31 12.04
N GLY A 44 5.52 1.00 12.13
CA GLY A 44 6.64 1.60 12.86
C GLY A 44 6.35 1.67 14.35
N ASP A 45 7.41 1.63 15.16
CA ASP A 45 7.36 1.78 16.61
C ASP A 45 8.11 3.03 17.08
N GLU A 46 8.14 3.26 18.39
CA GLU A 46 8.80 4.45 18.99
C GLU A 46 10.31 4.52 18.69
N THR A 47 10.97 3.38 18.42
CA THR A 47 12.41 3.30 18.15
C THR A 47 12.75 3.34 16.66
N ALA A 48 11.82 2.92 15.81
CA ALA A 48 11.93 2.95 14.35
C ALA A 48 10.60 3.41 13.72
N PRO A 49 10.25 4.70 13.85
CA PRO A 49 9.02 5.23 13.28
C PRO A 49 9.08 5.19 11.76
N LEU A 50 7.96 4.85 11.13
CA LEU A 50 7.77 5.10 9.69
C LEU A 50 7.38 6.55 9.51
N ASP A 51 8.13 7.31 8.73
CA ASP A 51 7.85 8.72 8.46
C ASP A 51 7.47 8.93 7.00
N PHE A 52 7.17 10.18 6.65
CA PHE A 52 6.82 10.55 5.28
C PHE A 52 7.98 10.34 4.29
N ASP A 53 9.24 10.43 4.74
CA ASP A 53 10.40 10.13 3.89
C ASP A 53 10.48 8.65 3.56
N ARG A 54 10.18 7.76 4.52
CA ARG A 54 10.05 6.33 4.30
C ARG A 54 8.93 5.99 3.33
N PHE A 55 7.79 6.68 3.43
CA PHE A 55 6.71 6.56 2.46
C PHE A 55 7.16 6.93 1.04
N LYS A 56 7.85 8.08 0.88
CA LYS A 56 8.39 8.50 -0.43
C LYS A 56 9.40 7.49 -0.96
N ALA A 57 10.23 6.89 -0.10
CA ALA A 57 11.17 5.85 -0.49
C ALA A 57 10.45 4.60 -1.03
N VAL A 58 9.36 4.17 -0.39
CA VAL A 58 8.52 3.06 -0.90
C VAL A 58 7.95 3.39 -2.28
N VAL A 59 7.39 4.58 -2.47
CA VAL A 59 6.88 5.02 -3.77
C VAL A 59 8.01 5.07 -4.82
N GLY A 60 9.19 5.52 -4.43
CA GLY A 60 10.39 5.53 -5.27
C GLY A 60 10.81 4.14 -5.72
N GLU A 61 10.95 3.20 -4.79
CA GLU A 61 11.32 1.80 -5.06
C GLU A 61 10.31 1.11 -5.99
N LEU A 62 9.01 1.36 -5.78
CA LEU A 62 7.99 0.85 -6.71
C LEU A 62 8.18 1.44 -8.11
N ARG A 63 8.48 2.74 -8.23
CA ARG A 63 8.75 3.36 -9.53
C ARG A 63 9.99 2.81 -10.21
N GLU A 64 11.05 2.50 -9.46
CA GLU A 64 12.25 1.83 -9.99
C GLU A 64 11.94 0.42 -10.53
N ARG A 65 10.89 -0.21 -9.99
CA ARG A 65 10.35 -1.50 -10.45
C ARG A 65 9.26 -1.35 -11.50
N ASP A 66 9.32 -0.30 -12.34
CA ASP A 66 8.38 -0.02 -13.44
C ASP A 66 6.92 0.25 -13.02
N TRP A 67 6.65 0.58 -11.76
CA TRP A 67 5.31 1.07 -11.39
C TRP A 67 5.13 2.52 -11.84
N GLN A 68 4.10 2.77 -12.63
CA GLN A 68 3.78 4.11 -13.11
C GLN A 68 2.80 4.78 -12.15
N GLN A 69 3.21 5.90 -11.57
CA GLN A 69 2.33 6.68 -10.72
C GLN A 69 1.13 7.21 -11.53
N SER A 70 -0.07 6.92 -11.05
CA SER A 70 -1.33 7.32 -11.65
C SER A 70 -1.92 8.47 -10.83
N GLY A 71 -1.76 9.69 -11.32
CA GLY A 71 -2.19 10.91 -10.63
C GLY A 71 -1.14 11.47 -9.66
N GLY A 72 -1.54 12.48 -8.89
CA GLY A 72 -0.67 13.14 -7.92
C GLY A 72 -0.56 12.38 -6.60
N LEU A 73 0.52 12.68 -5.87
CA LEU A 73 0.62 12.35 -4.46
C LEU A 73 -0.37 13.21 -3.67
N ARG A 74 -1.22 12.59 -2.85
CA ARG A 74 -2.15 13.28 -1.95
C ARG A 74 -1.56 13.27 -0.55
N GLU A 75 -1.55 14.43 0.09
CA GLU A 75 -0.97 14.63 1.41
C GLU A 75 -1.98 15.38 2.28
N ARG A 76 -1.96 15.07 3.56
CA ARG A 76 -2.74 15.78 4.58
C ARG A 76 -1.86 16.07 5.78
N GLU A 77 -1.81 17.35 6.12
CA GLU A 77 -1.13 17.82 7.32
C GLU A 77 -1.98 17.60 8.58
N THR A 78 -1.30 17.31 9.68
CA THR A 78 -1.82 17.38 11.04
C THR A 78 -1.97 18.85 11.48
N LEU A 79 -2.57 19.07 12.65
CA LEU A 79 -2.66 20.40 13.26
C LEU A 79 -1.29 21.01 13.59
N ASP A 80 -0.27 20.16 13.76
CA ASP A 80 1.10 20.56 14.09
C ASP A 80 1.95 20.86 12.84
N GLY A 81 1.35 20.84 11.64
CA GLY A 81 2.02 21.17 10.38
C GLY A 81 2.93 20.07 9.83
N VAL A 82 2.87 18.85 10.37
CA VAL A 82 3.55 17.67 9.81
C VAL A 82 2.59 16.84 8.95
N ILE A 83 3.10 16.17 7.91
CA ILE A 83 2.30 15.24 7.11
C ILE A 83 1.85 14.06 8.00
N GLY A 84 0.55 13.97 8.24
CA GLY A 84 -0.07 12.92 9.04
C GLY A 84 -0.63 11.78 8.21
N GLU A 85 -1.01 12.07 6.96
CA GLU A 85 -1.49 11.08 6.00
C GLU A 85 -0.93 11.38 4.61
N ALA A 86 -0.56 10.34 3.86
CA ALA A 86 -0.21 10.46 2.46
C ALA A 86 -0.71 9.26 1.66
N HIS A 87 -1.02 9.47 0.38
CA HIS A 87 -1.58 8.44 -0.49
C HIS A 87 -1.08 8.59 -1.93
N ALA A 88 -0.51 7.52 -2.48
CA ALA A 88 -0.15 7.40 -3.88
C ALA A 88 -0.84 6.19 -4.53
N ILE A 89 -1.23 6.34 -5.79
CA ILE A 89 -1.71 5.24 -6.63
C ILE A 89 -0.67 4.99 -7.72
N LEU A 90 -0.28 3.72 -7.91
CA LEU A 90 0.59 3.33 -9.01
C LEU A 90 -0.01 2.15 -9.78
N LYS A 91 0.36 2.01 -11.05
CA LYS A 91 -0.12 0.96 -11.94
C LYS A 91 1.04 0.22 -12.59
N GLN A 92 0.87 -1.09 -12.75
CA GLN A 92 1.81 -1.94 -13.47
C GLN A 92 1.10 -3.16 -14.05
N ARG A 93 1.17 -3.36 -15.37
CA ARG A 93 0.80 -4.63 -16.05
C ARG A 93 -0.55 -5.23 -15.59
N GLY A 94 -1.60 -4.40 -15.51
CA GLY A 94 -2.95 -4.84 -15.09
C GLY A 94 -3.15 -4.92 -13.57
N TRP A 95 -2.21 -4.39 -12.79
CA TRP A 95 -2.33 -4.19 -11.36
C TRP A 95 -2.42 -2.70 -11.03
N THR A 96 -3.21 -2.38 -10.02
CA THR A 96 -3.23 -1.07 -9.36
C THR A 96 -2.82 -1.26 -7.90
N VAL A 97 -1.82 -0.50 -7.43
CA VAL A 97 -1.41 -0.47 -6.02
C VAL A 97 -1.76 0.87 -5.40
N SER A 98 -2.43 0.83 -4.24
CA SER A 98 -2.59 1.96 -3.33
C SER A 98 -1.51 1.88 -2.27
N VAL A 99 -0.74 2.95 -2.10
CA VAL A 99 0.28 3.11 -1.05
C VAL A 99 -0.19 4.22 -0.13
N GLN A 100 -0.41 3.90 1.13
CA GLN A 100 -0.91 4.83 2.14
C GLN A 100 0.08 4.92 3.29
N TYR A 101 0.30 6.14 3.76
CA TYR A 101 0.97 6.45 5.01
C TYR A 101 -0.03 7.10 5.94
N GLY A 102 -0.01 6.72 7.21
CA GLY A 102 -0.85 7.31 8.24
C GLY A 102 -0.19 7.23 9.61
N ILE A 103 -0.39 8.28 10.40
CA ILE A 103 -0.04 8.32 11.83
C ILE A 103 -1.30 8.07 12.65
N ALA A 104 -1.26 7.11 13.57
CA ALA A 104 -2.33 6.84 14.53
C ALA A 104 -1.73 6.76 15.95
N GLU A 105 -2.18 7.68 16.81
CA GLU A 105 -1.67 7.86 18.17
C GLU A 105 -0.14 7.99 18.21
N LYS A 106 0.57 6.96 18.64
CA LYS A 106 2.05 6.89 18.74
C LYS A 106 2.69 5.99 17.69
N THR A 107 1.90 5.48 16.76
CA THR A 107 2.35 4.54 15.73
C THR A 107 2.14 5.14 14.37
N SER A 108 2.99 4.76 13.43
CA SER A 108 2.80 5.08 12.02
C SER A 108 2.80 3.80 11.21
N ALA A 109 2.05 3.81 10.13
CA ALA A 109 1.93 2.65 9.26
C ALA A 109 2.10 3.05 7.80
N ILE A 110 2.77 2.18 7.05
CA ILE A 110 2.75 2.20 5.59
C ILE A 110 1.97 0.96 5.15
N THR A 111 0.87 1.21 4.46
CA THR A 111 -0.06 0.19 3.96
C THR A 111 -0.01 0.16 2.44
N LEU A 112 0.19 -1.01 1.85
CA LEU A 112 0.08 -1.22 0.41
C LEU A 112 -1.03 -2.22 0.13
N THR A 113 -1.91 -1.90 -0.81
CA THR A 113 -2.89 -2.86 -1.32
C THR A 113 -2.81 -2.87 -2.84
N ALA A 114 -2.39 -4.00 -3.39
CA ALA A 114 -2.30 -4.20 -4.83
C ALA A 114 -3.45 -5.08 -5.32
N TYR A 115 -4.20 -4.57 -6.28
CA TYR A 115 -5.37 -5.20 -6.87
C TYR A 115 -5.05 -5.68 -8.28
N ASP A 116 -5.39 -6.93 -8.59
CA ASP A 116 -5.46 -7.43 -9.97
C ASP A 116 -6.74 -6.86 -10.61
N GLU A 117 -6.57 -5.94 -11.57
CA GLU A 117 -7.69 -5.24 -12.20
C GLU A 117 -8.65 -6.21 -12.93
N ALA A 118 -8.12 -7.27 -13.54
CA ALA A 118 -8.93 -8.26 -14.25
C ALA A 118 -9.69 -9.18 -13.30
N CYS A 119 -9.10 -9.51 -12.15
CA CYS A 119 -9.78 -10.24 -11.08
C CYS A 119 -10.89 -9.38 -10.47
N MET A 120 -10.59 -8.13 -10.09
CA MET A 120 -11.57 -7.20 -9.52
C MET A 120 -12.77 -7.05 -10.44
N LYS A 121 -12.55 -6.77 -11.73
CA LYS A 121 -13.62 -6.66 -12.73
C LYS A 121 -14.50 -7.91 -12.82
N ARG A 122 -13.91 -9.11 -12.72
CA ARG A 122 -14.66 -10.38 -12.74
C ARG A 122 -15.50 -10.59 -11.47
N SER A 123 -15.03 -10.07 -10.33
CA SER A 123 -15.77 -10.11 -9.07
C SER A 123 -16.92 -9.07 -9.00
N GLY A 124 -17.08 -8.22 -10.02
CA GLY A 124 -18.07 -7.16 -10.06
C GLY A 124 -17.68 -5.90 -9.25
N ALA A 125 -16.42 -5.83 -8.79
CA ALA A 125 -15.87 -4.69 -8.08
C ALA A 125 -14.92 -3.88 -9.01
N ASP A 126 -14.88 -2.56 -8.82
CA ASP A 126 -13.86 -1.72 -9.47
C ASP A 126 -12.55 -1.80 -8.67
N ALA A 127 -11.41 -1.82 -9.37
CA ALA A 127 -10.08 -1.81 -8.75
C ALA A 127 -9.65 -0.42 -8.25
N SER A 128 -10.48 0.59 -8.51
CA SER A 128 -10.25 1.98 -8.10
C SER A 128 -10.47 2.12 -6.59
N PRO A 129 -9.44 2.46 -5.79
CA PRO A 129 -9.57 2.66 -4.33
C PRO A 129 -10.35 3.93 -3.96
N LEU A 130 -10.77 4.69 -4.97
CA LEU A 130 -11.56 5.90 -4.91
C LEU A 130 -12.65 5.65 -5.96
N GLY A 131 -13.90 5.53 -5.52
CA GLY A 131 -15.02 5.27 -6.44
C GLY A 131 -15.13 6.23 -7.60
#